data_AF-A0A645I0R4-F1
#
_entry.id   AF-A0A645I0R4-F1
#
_cell.length_a   1.000
_cell.length_b   1.000
_cell.length_c   1.000
_cell.angle_alpha   90.00
_cell.angle_beta   90.00
_cell.angle_gamma   90.00
#
_symmetry.space_group_name_H-M   'P 1'
#
loop_
_entity.id
_entity.type
_entity.pdbx_description
1 polymer ?
#
loop_
_entity_poly.entity_id
_entity_poly.type
_entity_poly.pdbx_seq_one_letter_code
_entity_poly.pdbx_strand_id
1 'polypeptide(L)'
;MKVIDSAVEAEVRKLLSGLSSKPKVELLGLAVARNEEMLRQSCKHAEKDYEGALKQLNALEDEAVKAIAGESPIELSLLNGMLIKQRAKLDECMKVMERARQKFETEMQNCRSANANVSELLSWGACFDTANIETKHMVLSRLIDRVEVSSGYKIQIHFKVAYEQFTEKPA
;
A
#
# COMPACT_ATOMS: atom_id res chain seq x y z
N MET A 1 30.04 -29.63 3.90
CA MET A 1 29.43 -28.28 3.96
C MET A 1 29.46 -27.54 2.63
N LYS A 2 30.60 -27.39 1.95
CA LYS A 2 30.71 -26.64 0.67
C LYS A 2 29.74 -27.02 -0.47
N VAL A 3 29.30 -28.29 -0.53
CA VAL A 3 28.39 -28.79 -1.58
C VAL A 3 26.97 -28.26 -1.41
N ILE A 4 26.52 -28.08 -0.16
CA ILE A 4 25.21 -27.53 0.17
C ILE A 4 25.20 -26.03 -0.15
N ASP A 5 26.25 -25.32 0.26
CA ASP A 5 26.41 -23.89 -0.04
C ASP A 5 26.38 -23.62 -1.55
N SER A 6 27.10 -24.42 -2.34
CA SER A 6 27.09 -24.29 -3.80
C SER A 6 25.74 -24.60 -4.45
N ALA A 7 24.96 -25.52 -3.88
CA ALA A 7 23.63 -25.87 -4.37
C ALA A 7 22.62 -24.75 -4.06
N VAL A 8 22.69 -24.18 -2.86
CA VAL A 8 21.86 -23.04 -2.45
C VAL A 8 22.21 -21.79 -3.27
N GLU A 9 23.51 -21.51 -3.49
CA GLU A 9 23.95 -20.40 -4.35
C GLU A 9 23.48 -20.57 -5.81
N ALA A 10 23.50 -21.79 -6.35
CA ALA A 10 23.03 -22.07 -7.71
C ALA A 10 21.52 -21.85 -7.85
N GLU A 11 20.73 -22.27 -6.87
CA GLU A 11 19.28 -22.04 -6.89
C GLU A 11 18.98 -20.55 -6.76
N VAL A 12 19.61 -19.83 -5.83
CA VAL A 12 19.44 -18.37 -5.70
C VAL A 12 19.83 -17.63 -6.97
N ARG A 13 20.92 -18.02 -7.65
CA ARG A 13 21.31 -17.45 -8.96
C ARG A 13 20.23 -17.67 -10.02
N LYS A 14 19.66 -18.88 -10.08
CA LYS A 14 18.57 -19.21 -11.02
C LYS A 14 17.31 -18.38 -10.74
N LEU A 15 17.01 -18.12 -9.47
CA LEU A 15 15.88 -17.27 -9.10
C LEU A 15 16.11 -15.80 -9.42
N LEU A 16 17.28 -15.27 -9.09
CA LEU A 16 17.65 -13.89 -9.38
C LEU A 16 17.69 -13.63 -10.89
N SER A 17 18.23 -14.54 -11.69
CA SER A 17 18.23 -14.43 -13.16
C SER A 17 16.83 -14.49 -13.77
N GLY A 18 15.93 -15.31 -13.22
CA GLY A 18 14.52 -15.34 -13.63
C GLY A 18 13.72 -14.07 -13.26
N LEU A 19 14.14 -13.35 -12.22
CA LEU A 19 13.57 -12.04 -11.85
C LEU A 19 14.14 -10.92 -12.74
N SER A 20 15.45 -10.95 -13.02
CA SER A 20 16.14 -10.00 -13.90
C SER A 20 15.65 -10.04 -15.36
N SER A 21 15.10 -11.18 -15.81
CA SER A 21 14.57 -11.32 -17.18
C SER A 21 13.19 -10.68 -17.36
N LYS A 22 12.48 -10.36 -16.26
CA LYS A 22 11.18 -9.68 -16.31
C LYS A 22 11.40 -8.17 -16.18
N PRO A 23 10.73 -7.33 -17.00
CA PRO A 23 10.87 -5.89 -16.87
C PRO A 23 10.35 -5.42 -15.50
N LYS A 24 11.13 -4.55 -14.83
CA LYS A 24 10.76 -3.88 -13.57
C LYS A 24 9.34 -3.29 -13.61
N VAL A 25 8.91 -2.83 -14.79
CA VAL A 25 7.59 -2.25 -15.07
C VAL A 25 6.46 -3.29 -14.97
N GLU A 26 6.67 -4.55 -15.37
CA GLU A 26 5.66 -5.61 -15.23
C GLU A 26 5.54 -6.10 -13.79
N LEU A 27 6.66 -6.21 -13.07
CA LEU A 27 6.69 -6.59 -11.65
C LEU A 27 6.03 -5.53 -10.77
N LEU A 28 6.25 -4.25 -11.06
CA LEU A 28 5.56 -3.14 -10.38
C LEU A 28 4.11 -3.00 -10.86
N GLY A 29 3.85 -3.25 -12.14
CA GLY A 29 2.50 -3.18 -12.73
C GLY A 29 1.53 -4.19 -12.11
N LEU A 30 1.99 -5.41 -11.84
CA LEU A 30 1.22 -6.43 -11.14
C LEU A 30 0.93 -6.06 -9.66
N ALA A 31 1.85 -5.36 -9.00
CA ALA A 31 1.72 -5.00 -7.59
C ALA A 31 0.96 -3.68 -7.31
N VAL A 32 0.98 -2.72 -8.25
CA VAL A 32 0.56 -1.32 -7.98
C VAL A 32 -0.57 -0.83 -8.89
N ALA A 33 -0.66 -1.30 -10.15
CA ALA A 33 -1.29 -0.51 -11.21
C ALA A 33 -2.81 -0.32 -11.14
N ARG A 34 -3.54 -1.11 -10.34
CA ARG A 34 -5.01 -1.01 -10.30
C ARG A 34 -5.56 -0.24 -9.10
N ASN A 35 -4.83 -0.18 -7.99
CA ASN A 35 -5.41 0.31 -6.73
C ASN A 35 -5.10 1.78 -6.44
N GLU A 36 -3.94 2.30 -6.85
CA GLU A 36 -3.52 3.66 -6.46
C GLU A 36 -4.42 4.76 -7.06
N GLU A 37 -4.76 4.66 -8.34
CA GLU A 37 -5.57 5.68 -9.00
C GLU A 37 -7.03 5.66 -8.52
N MET A 38 -7.60 4.47 -8.30
CA MET A 38 -8.94 4.32 -7.69
C MET A 38 -8.97 4.86 -6.25
N LEU A 39 -7.96 4.54 -5.42
CA LEU A 39 -7.88 5.05 -4.05
C LEU A 39 -7.68 6.58 -4.03
N ARG A 40 -6.84 7.11 -4.92
CA ARG A 40 -6.64 8.56 -5.07
C ARG A 40 -7.93 9.27 -5.48
N GLN A 41 -8.67 8.71 -6.44
CA GLN A 41 -9.97 9.25 -6.85
C GLN A 41 -10.99 9.18 -5.71
N SER A 42 -11.01 8.08 -4.94
CA SER A 42 -11.87 7.93 -3.76
C SER A 42 -11.56 8.96 -2.68
N CYS A 43 -10.28 9.25 -2.41
CA CYS A 43 -9.90 10.31 -1.45
C CYS A 43 -10.35 11.69 -1.92
N LYS A 44 -10.11 12.03 -3.21
CA LYS A 44 -10.56 13.31 -3.79
C LYS A 44 -12.07 13.47 -3.75
N HIS A 45 -12.83 12.39 -3.94
CA HIS A 45 -14.28 12.42 -3.85
C HIS A 45 -14.73 12.68 -2.40
N ALA A 46 -14.16 11.95 -1.43
CA ALA A 46 -14.48 12.14 -0.01
C ALA A 46 -14.11 13.55 0.50
N GLU A 47 -13.00 14.13 0.04
CA GLU A 47 -12.63 15.52 0.34
C GLU A 47 -13.65 16.52 -0.22
N LYS A 48 -14.09 16.34 -1.48
CA LYS A 48 -15.12 17.20 -2.08
C LYS A 48 -16.46 17.11 -1.35
N ASP A 49 -16.85 15.92 -0.92
CA ASP A 49 -18.09 15.72 -0.17
C ASP A 49 -18.04 16.40 1.19
N TYR A 50 -16.88 16.34 1.88
CA TYR A 50 -16.64 17.05 3.12
C TYR A 50 -16.68 18.58 2.93
N GLU A 51 -15.99 19.12 1.91
CA GLU A 51 -16.05 20.55 1.60
C GLU A 51 -17.47 21.03 1.25
N GLY A 52 -18.24 20.19 0.54
CA GLY A 52 -19.63 20.46 0.21
C GLY A 52 -20.50 20.52 1.47
N ALA A 53 -20.35 19.55 2.37
CA ALA A 53 -21.07 19.53 3.65
C ALA A 53 -20.70 20.73 4.53
N LEU A 54 -19.42 21.13 4.56
CA LEU A 54 -18.95 22.28 5.32
C LEU A 54 -19.53 23.60 4.79
N LYS A 55 -19.57 23.78 3.46
CA LYS A 55 -20.20 24.95 2.83
C LYS A 55 -21.69 25.04 3.13
N GLN A 56 -22.40 23.90 3.10
CA GLN A 56 -23.82 23.86 3.44
C GLN A 56 -24.06 24.23 4.90
N LEU A 57 -23.19 23.77 5.81
CA LEU A 57 -23.27 24.11 7.22
C LEU A 57 -23.02 25.60 7.48
N ASN A 58 -21.98 26.18 6.87
CA ASN A 58 -21.69 27.61 6.98
C ASN A 58 -22.84 28.47 6.44
N ALA A 59 -23.45 28.09 5.31
CA ALA A 59 -24.61 28.79 4.77
C ALA A 59 -25.81 28.75 5.72
N LEU A 60 -26.05 27.60 6.37
CA LEU A 60 -27.09 27.44 7.39
C LEU A 60 -26.80 28.25 8.66
N GLU A 61 -25.53 28.37 9.07
CA GLU A 61 -25.12 29.21 10.20
C GLU A 61 -25.31 30.70 9.89
N ASP A 62 -24.97 31.16 8.68
CA ASP A 62 -25.23 32.53 8.23
C ASP A 62 -26.73 32.84 8.22
N GLU A 63 -27.55 31.89 7.78
CA GLU A 63 -29.01 32.02 7.80
C GLU A 63 -29.58 32.04 9.23
N ALA A 64 -28.90 31.37 10.17
CA ALA A 64 -29.24 31.40 11.60
C ALA A 64 -28.99 32.75 12.23
N VAL A 65 -27.85 33.36 11.91
CA VAL A 65 -27.54 34.72 12.37
C VAL A 65 -28.58 35.71 11.83
N LYS A 66 -29.00 35.58 10.57
CA LYS A 66 -30.04 36.43 9.96
C LYS A 66 -31.44 36.20 10.55
N ALA A 67 -31.79 34.95 10.86
CA ALA A 67 -33.05 34.63 11.53
C ALA A 67 -33.11 35.20 12.95
N ILE A 68 -32.00 35.15 13.71
CA ILE A 68 -31.90 35.79 15.03
C ILE A 68 -32.01 37.32 14.91
N ALA A 69 -31.47 37.91 13.85
CA ALA A 69 -31.58 39.35 13.57
C ALA A 69 -32.99 39.79 13.09
N GLY A 70 -33.92 38.85 12.87
CA GLY A 70 -35.27 39.13 12.37
C GLY A 70 -35.35 39.38 10.87
N GLU A 71 -34.27 39.14 10.13
CA GLU A 71 -34.18 39.33 8.68
C GLU A 71 -34.59 38.08 7.87
N SER A 72 -34.86 36.96 8.53
CA SER A 72 -35.27 35.70 7.89
C SER A 72 -36.63 35.21 8.41
N PRO A 73 -37.54 34.76 7.52
CA PRO A 73 -38.84 34.20 7.90
C PRO A 73 -38.76 32.75 8.43
N ILE A 74 -37.55 32.17 8.52
CA ILE A 74 -37.36 30.78 8.94
C ILE A 74 -37.46 30.67 10.47
N GLU A 75 -38.23 29.68 10.94
CA GLU A 75 -38.41 29.41 12.36
C GLU A 75 -37.11 28.89 12.99
N LEU A 76 -36.67 29.50 14.10
CA LEU A 76 -35.44 29.15 14.80
C LEU A 76 -35.37 27.68 15.23
N SER A 77 -36.52 27.08 15.57
CA SER A 77 -36.63 25.67 15.97
C SER A 77 -36.28 24.71 14.82
N LEU A 78 -36.79 25.01 13.62
CA LEU A 78 -36.52 24.27 12.39
C LEU A 78 -35.04 24.37 12.00
N LEU A 79 -34.48 25.57 12.10
CA LEU A 79 -33.10 25.85 11.74
C LEU A 79 -32.11 25.14 12.68
N ASN A 80 -32.38 25.13 13.99
CA ASN A 80 -31.56 24.41 14.95
C ASN A 80 -31.60 22.88 14.67
N GLY A 81 -32.76 22.35 14.28
CA GLY A 81 -32.89 20.97 13.83
C GLY A 81 -32.08 20.65 12.56
N MET A 82 -32.03 21.59 11.60
CA MET A 82 -31.22 21.45 10.39
C MET A 82 -29.71 21.53 10.68
N LEU A 83 -29.28 22.42 11.57
CA LEU A 83 -27.89 22.54 12.01
C LEU A 83 -27.40 21.27 12.70
N ILE A 84 -28.20 20.69 13.60
CA ILE A 84 -27.84 19.42 14.28
C ILE A 84 -27.68 18.30 13.25
N LYS A 85 -28.61 18.19 12.30
CA LYS A 85 -28.54 17.16 11.24
C LYS A 85 -27.33 17.36 10.33
N GLN A 86 -26.98 18.60 9.96
CA GLN A 86 -25.82 18.85 9.12
C GLN A 86 -24.49 18.75 9.86
N ARG A 87 -24.42 19.06 11.15
CA ARG A 87 -23.25 18.74 11.98
C ARG A 87 -23.02 17.24 12.04
N ALA A 88 -24.07 16.45 12.24
CA ALA A 88 -23.96 14.99 12.23
C ALA A 88 -23.50 14.46 10.87
N LYS A 89 -24.00 15.02 9.76
CA LYS A 89 -23.56 14.67 8.41
C LYS A 89 -22.10 15.06 8.13
N LEU A 90 -21.66 16.22 8.62
CA LEU A 90 -20.27 16.69 8.52
C LEU A 90 -19.33 15.74 9.26
N ASP A 91 -19.68 15.33 10.49
CA ASP A 91 -18.90 14.36 11.28
C ASP A 91 -18.80 13.00 10.59
N GLU A 92 -19.88 12.56 9.93
CA GLU A 92 -19.86 11.33 9.15
C GLU A 92 -18.97 11.44 7.91
N CYS A 93 -19.07 12.53 7.15
CA CYS A 93 -18.20 12.83 6.01
C CYS A 93 -16.72 12.92 6.44
N MET A 94 -16.42 13.54 7.58
CA MET A 94 -15.08 13.62 8.14
C MET A 94 -14.50 12.24 8.45
N LYS A 95 -15.27 11.37 9.10
CA LYS A 95 -14.85 9.99 9.41
C LYS A 95 -14.61 9.17 8.14
N VAL A 96 -15.44 9.34 7.11
CA VAL A 96 -15.27 8.66 5.82
C VAL A 96 -14.00 9.15 5.12
N MET A 97 -13.75 10.46 5.12
CA MET A 97 -12.54 11.08 4.58
C MET A 97 -11.28 10.57 5.30
N GLU A 98 -11.27 10.55 6.64
CA GLU A 98 -10.13 10.06 7.42
C GLU A 98 -9.84 8.58 7.15
N ARG A 99 -10.87 7.73 7.09
CA ARG A 99 -10.68 6.30 6.75
C ARG A 99 -10.16 6.12 5.33
N ALA A 100 -10.68 6.88 4.36
CA ALA A 100 -10.21 6.83 2.99
C ALA A 100 -8.73 7.25 2.91
N ARG A 101 -8.36 8.32 3.62
CA ARG A 101 -6.98 8.82 3.70
C ARG A 101 -6.03 7.81 4.35
N GLN A 102 -6.41 7.22 5.48
CA GLN A 102 -5.60 6.19 6.15
C GLN A 102 -5.39 4.96 5.27
N LYS A 103 -6.44 4.51 4.57
CA LYS A 103 -6.33 3.41 3.59
C LYS A 103 -5.39 3.77 2.46
N PHE A 104 -5.51 4.97 1.88
CA PHE A 104 -4.62 5.45 0.84
C PHE A 104 -3.17 5.51 1.31
N GLU A 105 -2.91 6.04 2.51
CA GLU A 105 -1.54 6.15 3.05
C GLU A 105 -0.92 4.79 3.34
N THR A 106 -1.71 3.85 3.88
CA THR A 106 -1.28 2.46 4.13
C THR A 106 -0.94 1.76 2.82
N GLU A 107 -1.82 1.87 1.81
CA GLU A 107 -1.59 1.28 0.50
C GLU A 107 -0.41 1.92 -0.23
N MET A 108 -0.26 3.24 -0.15
CA MET A 108 0.89 3.95 -0.72
C MET A 108 2.20 3.53 -0.02
N GLN A 109 2.18 3.30 1.29
CA GLN A 109 3.32 2.78 2.03
C GLN A 109 3.64 1.33 1.61
N ASN A 110 2.63 0.49 1.44
CA ASN A 110 2.79 -0.88 0.93
C ASN A 110 3.39 -0.87 -0.49
N CYS A 111 2.91 0.00 -1.38
CA CYS A 111 3.46 0.19 -2.73
C CYS A 111 4.91 0.68 -2.70
N ARG A 112 5.25 1.64 -1.83
CA ARG A 112 6.64 2.12 -1.64
C ARG A 112 7.55 0.99 -1.17
N SER A 113 7.11 0.23 -0.17
CA SER A 113 7.85 -0.93 0.34
C SER A 113 8.01 -2.02 -0.71
N ALA A 114 6.96 -2.32 -1.49
CA ALA A 114 7.03 -3.27 -2.60
C ALA A 114 8.02 -2.81 -3.69
N ASN A 115 8.01 -1.53 -4.04
CA ASN A 115 8.94 -0.97 -5.02
C ASN A 115 10.39 -0.99 -4.53
N ALA A 116 10.62 -0.68 -3.25
CA ALA A 116 11.94 -0.79 -2.62
C ALA A 116 12.45 -2.24 -2.67
N ASN A 117 11.61 -3.21 -2.29
CA ASN A 117 11.94 -4.63 -2.33
C ASN A 117 12.29 -5.10 -3.77
N VAL A 118 11.51 -4.69 -4.78
CA VAL A 118 11.80 -5.01 -6.19
C VAL A 118 13.13 -4.41 -6.63
N SER A 119 13.40 -3.16 -6.28
CA SER A 119 14.66 -2.50 -6.64
C SER A 119 15.86 -3.17 -5.97
N GLU A 120 15.70 -3.63 -4.74
CA GLU A 120 16.73 -4.34 -3.98
C GLU A 120 17.02 -5.73 -4.60
N LEU A 121 15.97 -6.50 -4.93
CA LEU A 121 16.10 -7.80 -5.61
C LEU A 121 16.82 -7.69 -6.96
N LEU A 122 16.47 -6.68 -7.77
CA LEU A 122 17.14 -6.40 -9.04
C LEU A 122 18.61 -6.01 -8.84
N SER A 123 18.91 -5.24 -7.79
CA SER A 123 20.29 -4.91 -7.44
C SER A 123 21.09 -6.15 -7.06
N TRP A 124 20.51 -7.08 -6.30
CA TRP A 124 21.17 -8.34 -5.97
C TRP A 124 21.39 -9.20 -7.21
N GLY A 125 20.40 -9.31 -8.10
CA GLY A 125 20.59 -10.06 -9.36
C GLY A 125 21.72 -9.51 -10.23
N ALA A 126 21.96 -8.20 -10.19
CA ALA A 126 23.06 -7.58 -10.93
C ALA A 126 24.44 -7.76 -10.27
N CYS A 127 24.51 -7.82 -8.93
CA CYS A 127 25.79 -7.88 -8.22
C CYS A 127 26.14 -9.26 -7.63
N PHE A 128 25.21 -10.22 -7.57
CA PHE A 128 25.40 -11.50 -6.87
C PHE A 128 26.60 -12.30 -7.39
N ASP A 129 26.87 -12.28 -8.69
CA ASP A 129 27.99 -13.03 -9.28
C ASP A 129 29.35 -12.40 -9.01
N THR A 130 29.41 -11.08 -8.84
CA THR A 130 30.64 -10.32 -8.58
C THR A 130 30.82 -9.95 -7.10
N ALA A 131 29.81 -10.22 -6.27
CA ALA A 131 29.77 -9.89 -4.85
C ALA A 131 30.74 -10.74 -4.01
N ASN A 132 31.25 -10.13 -2.93
CA ASN A 132 32.05 -10.84 -1.93
C ASN A 132 31.19 -11.83 -1.12
N ILE A 133 31.86 -12.73 -0.39
CA ILE A 133 31.20 -13.78 0.41
C ILE A 133 30.24 -13.18 1.44
N GLU A 134 30.60 -12.05 2.07
CA GLU A 134 29.76 -11.35 3.05
C GLU A 134 28.44 -10.85 2.43
N THR A 135 28.51 -10.23 1.26
CA THR A 135 27.33 -9.73 0.53
C THR A 135 26.46 -10.89 0.04
N LYS A 136 27.07 -12.00 -0.40
CA LYS A 136 26.32 -13.22 -0.76
C LYS A 136 25.57 -13.79 0.45
N HIS A 137 26.22 -13.87 1.61
CA HIS A 137 25.58 -14.29 2.86
C HIS A 137 24.46 -13.35 3.30
N MET A 138 24.64 -12.04 3.17
CA MET A 138 23.61 -11.04 3.44
C MET A 138 22.38 -11.28 2.55
N VAL A 139 22.57 -11.40 1.24
CA VAL A 139 21.50 -11.68 0.26
C VAL A 139 20.78 -12.99 0.58
N LEU A 140 21.54 -14.07 0.87
CA LEU A 140 21.00 -15.38 1.25
C LEU A 140 20.13 -15.29 2.51
N SER A 141 20.61 -14.62 3.56
CA SER A 141 19.86 -14.43 4.81
C SER A 141 18.57 -13.62 4.63
N ARG A 142 18.50 -12.80 3.58
CA ARG A 142 17.35 -11.94 3.29
C ARG A 142 16.32 -12.62 2.38
N LEU A 143 16.76 -13.53 1.52
CA LEU A 143 15.91 -14.32 0.63
C LEU A 143 15.39 -15.61 1.29
N ILE A 144 16.22 -16.27 2.11
CA ILE A 144 15.93 -17.59 2.66
C ILE A 144 15.43 -17.46 4.10
N ASP A 145 14.33 -18.13 4.41
CA ASP A 145 13.81 -18.31 5.77
C ASP A 145 14.57 -19.44 6.48
N ARG A 146 14.59 -20.63 5.87
CA ARG A 146 15.31 -21.80 6.38
C ARG A 146 15.71 -22.76 5.25
N VAL A 147 16.75 -23.55 5.51
CA VAL A 147 17.17 -24.66 4.65
C VAL A 147 17.04 -25.95 5.44
N GLU A 148 16.19 -26.85 4.97
CA GLU A 148 16.00 -28.18 5.58
C GLU A 148 16.78 -29.22 4.77
N VAL A 149 17.56 -30.05 5.48
CA VAL A 149 18.33 -31.14 4.88
C VAL A 149 17.83 -32.46 5.45
N SER A 150 17.13 -33.25 4.64
CA SER A 150 16.59 -34.55 5.04
C SER A 150 17.58 -35.69 4.80
N SER A 151 17.34 -36.84 5.46
CA SER A 151 18.09 -38.08 5.22
C SER A 151 18.10 -38.42 3.73
N GLY A 152 19.30 -38.58 3.15
CA GLY A 152 19.50 -38.76 1.71
C GLY A 152 19.90 -37.49 0.94
N TYR A 153 20.41 -36.44 1.59
CA TYR A 153 20.88 -35.19 0.97
C TYR A 153 19.81 -34.43 0.17
N LYS A 154 18.52 -34.60 0.51
CA LYS A 154 17.45 -33.78 -0.05
C LYS A 154 17.47 -32.41 0.64
N ILE A 155 17.67 -31.35 -0.15
CA ILE A 155 17.70 -29.96 0.31
C ILE A 155 16.36 -29.31 -0.04
N GLN A 156 15.65 -28.81 0.96
CA GLN A 156 14.46 -27.97 0.79
C GLN A 156 14.78 -26.55 1.24
N ILE A 157 14.60 -25.58 0.35
CA ILE A 157 14.86 -24.16 0.62
C ILE A 157 13.52 -23.47 0.76
N HIS A 158 13.26 -22.89 1.92
CA HIS A 158 12.09 -22.07 2.17
C HIS A 158 12.46 -20.61 2.01
N PHE A 159 11.76 -19.90 1.14
CA PHE A 159 11.99 -18.48 0.89
C PHE A 159 11.14 -17.62 1.82
N LYS A 160 11.62 -16.41 2.11
CA LYS A 160 10.80 -15.41 2.80
C LYS A 160 9.72 -14.91 1.83
N VAL A 161 8.50 -14.86 2.33
CA VAL A 161 7.21 -14.49 1.69
C VAL A 161 7.28 -13.39 0.61
N ALA A 162 8.22 -12.45 0.70
CA ALA A 162 8.47 -11.47 -0.35
C ALA A 162 8.70 -12.11 -1.73
N TYR A 163 9.29 -13.30 -1.82
CA TYR A 163 9.53 -14.01 -3.07
C TYR A 163 8.26 -14.63 -3.69
N GLU A 164 7.34 -15.13 -2.86
CA GLU A 164 6.07 -15.73 -3.28
C GLU A 164 5.20 -14.69 -4.00
N GLN A 165 5.24 -13.44 -3.53
CA GLN A 165 4.56 -12.29 -4.14
C GLN A 165 5.01 -11.97 -5.58
N PHE A 166 6.17 -12.47 -6.03
CA PHE A 166 6.71 -12.24 -7.39
C PHE A 166 6.71 -13.50 -8.27
N THR A 167 6.34 -14.65 -7.70
CA THR A 167 6.31 -15.94 -8.40
C THR A 167 4.92 -16.51 -8.61
N GLU A 168 3.87 -15.85 -8.11
CA GLU A 168 2.50 -16.23 -8.40
C GLU A 168 2.26 -16.29 -9.92
N LYS A 169 2.07 -17.53 -10.38
CA LYS A 169 1.53 -17.86 -11.69
C LYS A 169 0.09 -17.33 -11.70
N PRO A 170 -0.33 -16.51 -12.67
CA PRO A 170 -1.76 -16.25 -12.82
C PRO A 170 -2.45 -17.60 -13.07
N ALA A 171 -3.47 -17.90 -12.27
CA ALA A 171 -4.32 -19.07 -12.43
C ALA A 171 -5.00 -19.10 -13.80
#